data_AF-A0A954G5G2-F1
#
_entry.id   AF-A0A954G5G2-F1
#
_cell.length_a   1.000
_cell.length_b   1.000
_cell.length_c   1.000
_cell.angle_alpha   90.00
_cell.angle_beta   90.00
_cell.angle_gamma   90.00
#
_symmetry.space_group_name_H-M   'P 1'
#
loop_
_entity.id
_entity.type
_entity.pdbx_description
1 polymer ?
#
loop_
_entity_poly.entity_id
_entity_poly.type
_entity_poly.pdbx_seq_one_letter_code
_entity_poly.pdbx_strand_id
1 'polypeptide(L)'
;MDKKYWRSLGELHSTPEFEEVLHREFPVAASEYPEGVSRRRWMQIMGASVALAGATGCHWEDEKISPSVSRPEGLIPGVPQKFATFMELGGQAESLLVTCYDGRPIKVEGNPDSP
;
A
#
# COMPACT_ATOMS: atom_id res chain seq x y z
N MET A 1 -26.19 46.27 -42.86
CA MET A 1 -27.50 45.60 -42.68
C MET A 1 -27.24 44.11 -42.88
N ASP A 2 -27.01 43.38 -41.79
CA ASP A 2 -26.73 41.95 -41.87
C ASP A 2 -27.96 41.20 -42.39
N LYS A 3 -27.78 40.41 -43.44
CA LYS A 3 -28.84 39.57 -43.99
C LYS A 3 -29.06 38.41 -43.03
N LYS A 4 -30.24 38.35 -42.40
CA LYS A 4 -30.64 37.23 -41.55
C LYS A 4 -31.10 36.07 -42.45
N TYR A 5 -30.33 35.00 -42.43
CA TYR A 5 -30.64 33.76 -43.15
C TYR A 5 -31.24 32.75 -42.16
N TRP A 6 -32.36 32.17 -42.54
CA TRP A 6 -33.09 31.18 -41.73
C TRP A 6 -32.82 29.79 -42.29
N ARG A 7 -32.66 28.80 -41.41
CA ARG A 7 -32.37 27.40 -41.78
C ARG A 7 -33.64 26.61 -42.08
N SER A 8 -34.78 27.03 -41.54
CA SER A 8 -36.07 26.39 -41.80
C SER A 8 -37.23 27.40 -41.75
N LEU A 9 -38.37 27.00 -42.31
CA LEU A 9 -39.62 27.77 -42.24
C LEU A 9 -40.11 27.89 -40.77
N GLY A 10 -39.90 26.85 -39.96
CA GLY A 10 -40.25 26.85 -38.54
C GLY A 10 -39.43 27.86 -37.73
N GLU A 11 -38.15 28.06 -38.09
CA GLU A 11 -37.28 29.08 -37.48
C GLU A 11 -37.75 30.51 -37.79
N LEU A 12 -38.21 30.75 -39.03
CA LEU A 12 -38.74 32.05 -39.45
C LEU A 12 -40.05 32.40 -38.74
N HIS A 13 -40.91 31.41 -38.55
CA HIS A 13 -42.24 31.59 -37.96
C HIS A 13 -42.26 31.44 -36.43
N SER A 14 -41.12 31.10 -35.81
CA SER A 14 -41.02 30.82 -34.36
C SER A 14 -42.15 29.90 -33.90
N THR A 15 -42.35 28.79 -34.62
CA THR A 15 -43.43 27.86 -34.28
C THR A 15 -43.11 27.13 -32.97
N PRO A 16 -44.11 26.84 -32.11
CA PRO A 16 -43.87 26.23 -30.81
C PRO A 16 -43.23 24.83 -30.92
N GLU A 17 -43.50 24.10 -32.00
CA GLU A 17 -42.87 22.80 -32.26
C GLU A 17 -41.37 22.94 -32.57
N PHE A 18 -40.96 24.03 -33.22
CA PHE A 18 -39.56 24.29 -33.54
C PHE A 18 -38.78 24.70 -32.28
N GLU A 19 -39.40 25.48 -31.39
CA GLU A 19 -38.82 25.82 -30.08
C GLU A 19 -38.65 24.56 -29.20
N GLU A 20 -39.63 23.66 -29.16
CA GLU A 20 -39.52 22.42 -28.39
C GLU A 20 -38.39 21.51 -28.90
N VAL A 21 -38.21 21.41 -30.22
CA VAL A 21 -37.09 20.68 -30.83
C VAL A 21 -35.77 21.33 -30.46
N LEU A 22 -35.64 22.66 -30.56
CA LEU A 22 -34.44 23.42 -30.20
C LEU A 22 -34.03 23.19 -28.74
N HIS A 23 -35.00 23.17 -27.82
CA HIS A 23 -34.75 22.89 -26.40
C HIS A 23 -34.30 21.45 -26.14
N ARG A 24 -34.66 20.50 -27.00
CA ARG A 24 -34.31 19.07 -26.89
C ARG A 24 -33.08 18.64 -27.70
N GLU A 25 -32.44 19.55 -28.46
CA GLU A 25 -31.27 19.21 -29.30
C GLU A 25 -30.08 18.71 -28.50
N PHE A 26 -29.97 19.10 -27.23
CA PHE A 26 -28.84 18.77 -26.37
C PHE A 26 -29.20 17.68 -25.35
N PRO A 27 -28.35 16.66 -25.16
CA PRO A 27 -28.56 15.68 -24.09
C PRO A 27 -28.49 16.35 -22.71
N VAL A 28 -29.21 15.80 -21.73
CA VAL A 28 -29.14 16.23 -20.32
C VAL A 28 -27.67 16.20 -19.88
N ALA A 29 -27.17 17.34 -19.38
CA ALA A 29 -25.76 17.68 -19.09
C ALA A 29 -24.96 18.46 -20.16
N ALA A 30 -25.51 18.79 -21.33
CA ALA A 30 -24.84 19.67 -22.32
C ALA A 30 -25.21 21.16 -22.18
N SER A 31 -26.47 21.48 -21.83
CA SER A 31 -26.95 22.85 -21.57
C SER A 31 -27.41 23.03 -20.11
N GLU A 32 -28.06 22.02 -19.54
CA GLU A 32 -28.56 22.01 -18.17
C GLU A 32 -27.67 21.16 -17.27
N TYR A 33 -27.27 21.69 -16.12
CA TYR A 33 -26.62 20.89 -15.09
C TYR A 33 -27.64 19.87 -14.56
N PRO A 34 -27.29 18.57 -14.49
CA PRO A 34 -28.17 17.59 -13.89
C PRO A 34 -28.44 17.98 -12.43
N GLU A 35 -29.72 18.16 -12.09
CA GLU A 35 -30.19 18.35 -10.71
C GLU A 35 -29.74 17.14 -9.87
N GLY A 36 -28.82 17.36 -8.93
CA GLY A 36 -28.28 16.32 -8.06
C GLY A 36 -26.74 16.23 -8.07
N VAL A 37 -26.21 14.99 -8.05
CA VAL A 37 -24.77 14.75 -7.91
C VAL A 37 -24.08 14.78 -9.27
N SER A 38 -23.26 15.81 -9.49
CA SER A 38 -22.39 15.86 -10.67
C SER A 38 -21.33 14.74 -10.63
N ARG A 39 -20.87 14.28 -11.81
CA ARG A 39 -19.76 13.30 -11.92
C ARG A 39 -18.53 13.72 -11.10
N ARG A 40 -18.20 15.01 -11.11
CA ARG A 40 -17.11 15.57 -10.31
C ARG A 40 -17.38 15.43 -8.81
N ARG A 41 -18.60 15.75 -8.37
CA ARG A 41 -18.99 15.64 -6.96
C ARG A 41 -18.95 14.20 -6.47
N TRP A 42 -19.37 13.26 -7.31
CA TRP A 42 -19.26 11.82 -7.01
C TRP A 42 -17.80 11.39 -6.86
N MET A 43 -16.93 11.74 -7.81
CA MET A 43 -15.49 11.42 -7.74
C MET A 43 -14.81 12.03 -6.49
N GLN A 44 -15.20 13.26 -6.11
CA GLN A 44 -14.69 13.90 -4.90
C GLN A 44 -15.09 13.13 -3.64
N ILE A 45 -16.35 12.71 -3.53
CA ILE A 45 -16.84 11.95 -2.36
C ILE A 45 -16.17 10.59 -2.29
N MET A 46 -16.11 9.85 -3.40
CA MET A 46 -15.45 8.55 -3.46
C MET A 46 -13.96 8.64 -3.14
N GLY A 47 -13.26 9.64 -3.70
CA GLY A 47 -11.85 9.89 -3.40
C GLY A 47 -11.61 10.22 -1.93
N ALA A 48 -12.46 11.05 -1.33
CA ALA A 48 -12.38 11.38 0.10
C ALA A 48 -12.59 10.14 0.98
N SER A 49 -13.58 9.29 0.64
CA SER A 49 -13.84 8.05 1.38
C SER A 49 -12.66 7.08 1.32
N VAL A 50 -12.05 6.89 0.14
CA VAL A 50 -10.88 6.02 -0.03
C VAL A 50 -9.67 6.58 0.72
N ALA A 51 -9.44 7.89 0.67
CA ALA A 51 -8.33 8.53 1.39
C ALA A 51 -8.48 8.36 2.92
N LEU A 52 -9.68 8.56 3.46
CA LEU A 52 -9.94 8.37 4.89
C LEU A 52 -9.78 6.90 5.33
N ALA A 53 -10.26 5.95 4.53
CA ALA A 53 -10.10 4.53 4.81
C ALA A 53 -8.64 4.06 4.67
N GLY A 54 -7.89 4.61 3.72
CA GLY A 54 -6.48 4.28 3.48
C GLY A 54 -5.51 4.91 4.47
N ALA A 55 -5.90 6.00 5.15
CA ALA A 55 -5.05 6.73 6.09
C ALA A 55 -4.62 5.87 7.31
N THR A 56 -5.40 4.84 7.66
CA THR A 56 -5.06 3.92 8.76
C THR A 56 -4.15 2.77 8.33
N GLY A 57 -3.78 2.67 7.05
CA GLY A 57 -2.97 1.58 6.51
C GLY A 57 -1.48 1.67 6.84
N CYS A 58 -0.99 2.84 7.21
CA CYS A 58 0.40 3.02 7.64
C CYS A 58 0.52 2.75 9.15
N HIS A 59 0.73 1.49 9.53
CA HIS A 59 1.13 1.11 10.89
C HIS A 59 2.57 0.60 10.88
N TRP A 60 3.40 1.14 11.77
CA TRP A 60 4.69 0.57 12.12
C TRP A 60 4.52 -0.14 13.44
N GLU A 61 4.82 -1.43 13.50
CA GLU A 61 4.75 -2.19 14.74
C GLU A 61 5.91 -1.77 15.67
N ASP A 62 5.60 -1.47 16.92
CA ASP A 62 6.62 -1.15 17.92
C ASP A 62 7.40 -2.42 18.29
N GLU A 63 8.60 -2.58 17.73
CA GLU A 63 9.51 -3.65 18.10
C GLU A 63 10.09 -3.41 19.50
N LYS A 64 9.72 -4.27 20.46
CA LYS A 64 10.26 -4.22 21.83
C LYS A 64 11.53 -5.06 21.94
N ILE A 65 12.65 -4.40 22.20
CA ILE A 65 13.94 -5.04 22.48
C ILE A 65 14.07 -5.26 23.99
N SER A 66 14.04 -6.51 24.45
CA SER A 66 14.23 -6.84 25.86
C SER A 66 15.71 -7.08 26.17
N PRO A 67 16.33 -6.29 27.07
CA PRO A 67 17.70 -6.57 27.52
C PRO A 67 17.76 -7.76 28.48
N SER A 68 18.94 -8.32 28.67
CA SER A 68 19.18 -9.34 29.69
C SER A 68 19.02 -8.76 31.10
N VAL A 69 18.32 -9.47 31.99
CA VAL A 69 18.13 -9.07 33.39
C VAL A 69 19.46 -9.01 34.16
N SER A 70 20.36 -9.95 33.88
CA SER A 70 21.74 -9.97 34.35
C SER A 70 22.63 -10.35 33.17
N ARG A 71 23.65 -9.55 32.89
CA ARG A 71 24.57 -9.77 31.76
C ARG A 71 25.84 -10.45 32.27
N PRO A 72 26.19 -11.64 31.75
CA PRO A 72 27.45 -12.31 32.06
C PRO A 72 28.65 -11.43 31.66
N GLU A 73 29.75 -11.54 32.41
CA GLU A 73 31.00 -10.86 32.05
C GLU A 73 31.53 -11.39 30.70
N GLY A 74 31.94 -10.48 29.82
CA GLY A 74 32.45 -10.82 28.48
C GLY A 74 31.39 -11.05 27.39
N LEU A 75 30.08 -11.11 27.72
CA LEU A 75 29.01 -11.22 26.72
C LEU A 75 28.66 -9.84 26.14
N ILE A 76 29.05 -9.58 24.88
CA ILE A 76 28.69 -8.38 24.13
C ILE A 76 27.53 -8.72 23.18
N PRO A 77 26.34 -8.10 23.35
CA PRO A 77 25.21 -8.36 22.47
C PRO A 77 25.53 -8.13 20.99
N GLY A 78 25.11 -9.07 20.14
CA GLY A 78 25.32 -8.99 18.69
C GLY A 78 26.72 -9.37 18.20
N VAL A 79 27.68 -9.66 19.09
CA VAL A 79 28.99 -10.20 18.70
C VAL A 79 28.93 -11.74 18.73
N PRO A 80 29.26 -12.44 17.63
CA PRO A 80 29.27 -13.89 17.62
C PRO A 80 30.38 -14.44 18.51
N GLN A 81 30.05 -15.47 19.29
CA GLN A 81 31.01 -16.27 20.05
C GLN A 81 31.10 -17.66 19.46
N LYS A 82 32.32 -18.18 19.34
CA LYS A 82 32.58 -19.54 18.87
C LYS A 82 32.90 -20.44 20.05
N PHE A 83 32.19 -21.56 20.14
CA PHE A 83 32.39 -22.57 21.17
C PHE A 83 32.89 -23.87 20.53
N ALA A 84 33.95 -24.43 21.10
CA ALA A 84 34.38 -25.79 20.79
C ALA A 84 33.54 -26.77 21.61
N THR A 85 32.78 -27.63 20.93
CA THR A 85 31.92 -28.65 21.52
C THR A 85 32.03 -29.94 20.73
N PHE A 86 31.33 -30.99 21.15
CA PHE A 86 31.18 -32.22 20.39
C PHE A 86 29.70 -32.62 20.32
N MET A 87 29.35 -33.46 19.36
CA MET A 87 28.07 -34.17 19.34
C MET A 87 28.32 -35.67 19.21
N GLU A 88 27.50 -36.49 19.85
CA GLU A 88 27.57 -37.93 19.66
C GLU A 88 26.80 -38.32 18.39
N LEU A 89 27.46 -38.99 17.45
CA LEU A 89 26.88 -39.54 16.25
C LEU A 89 27.34 -40.98 16.08
N GLY A 90 26.40 -41.94 16.14
CA GLY A 90 26.72 -43.37 15.96
C GLY A 90 27.68 -43.95 17.00
N GLY A 91 27.64 -43.45 18.24
CA GLY A 91 28.54 -43.89 19.33
C GLY A 91 29.95 -43.29 19.27
N GLN A 92 30.19 -42.33 18.38
CA GLN A 92 31.44 -41.58 18.28
C GLN A 92 31.20 -40.09 18.55
N ALA A 93 32.16 -39.41 19.16
CA ALA A 93 32.09 -37.97 19.40
C ALA A 93 32.67 -37.22 18.20
N GLU A 94 31.80 -36.53 17.46
CA GLU A 94 32.17 -35.63 16.37
C GLU A 94 32.47 -34.24 16.93
N SER A 95 33.62 -33.68 16.56
CA SER A 95 34.07 -32.38 17.06
C SER A 95 33.47 -31.23 16.25
N LEU A 96 32.94 -30.25 16.97
CA LEU A 96 32.18 -29.15 16.38
C LEU A 96 32.67 -27.80 16.88
N LEU A 97 32.63 -26.84 15.97
CA LEU A 97 32.78 -25.42 16.25
C LEU A 97 31.43 -24.74 16.03
N VAL A 98 30.79 -24.30 17.11
CA VAL A 98 29.45 -23.71 17.06
C VAL A 98 29.54 -22.20 17.23
N THR A 99 28.96 -21.47 16.28
CA THR A 99 28.82 -20.01 16.36
C THR A 99 27.49 -19.67 17.01
N CYS A 100 27.55 -18.96 18.14
CA CYS A 100 26.41 -18.52 18.93
C CYS A 100 26.29 -17.00 18.96
N TYR A 101 25.06 -16.50 18.86
CA TYR A 101 24.71 -15.10 19.14
C TYR A 101 23.88 -15.05 20.41
N ASP A 102 24.30 -14.29 21.41
CA ASP A 102 23.59 -14.13 22.69
C ASP A 102 23.19 -15.48 23.35
N GLY A 103 24.06 -16.49 23.21
CA GLY A 103 23.85 -17.85 23.72
C GLY A 103 23.01 -18.75 22.80
N ARG A 104 22.42 -18.23 21.73
CA ARG A 104 21.69 -19.00 20.72
C ARG A 104 22.64 -19.56 19.67
N PRO A 105 22.73 -20.90 19.49
CA PRO A 105 23.51 -21.49 18.40
C PRO A 105 22.84 -21.21 17.06
N ILE A 106 23.60 -20.66 16.10
CA ILE A 106 23.10 -20.25 14.78
C ILE A 106 23.76 -21.04 13.66
N LYS A 107 25.02 -21.43 13.83
CA LYS A 107 25.74 -22.24 12.85
C LYS A 107 26.63 -23.26 13.52
N VAL A 108 26.60 -24.48 12.98
CA VAL A 108 27.43 -25.61 13.40
C VAL A 108 28.41 -25.90 12.25
N GLU A 109 29.70 -25.95 12.57
CA GLU A 109 30.79 -26.29 11.65
C GLU A 109 31.65 -27.38 12.29
N GLY A 110 32.43 -28.11 11.51
CA GLY A 110 33.43 -29.04 12.05
C GLY A 110 34.59 -28.28 12.71
N ASN A 111 35.15 -28.81 13.79
CA ASN A 111 36.29 -28.17 14.44
C ASN A 111 37.60 -28.47 13.67
N PRO A 112 38.27 -27.47 13.06
CA PRO A 112 39.49 -27.70 12.29
C PRO A 112 40.70 -28.12 13.14
N ASP A 113 40.68 -27.84 14.45
CA ASP A 113 41.78 -28.18 15.36
C ASP A 113 41.64 -29.59 15.94
N SER A 114 40.55 -30.28 15.63
CA SER A 114 40.33 -31.67 16.02
C SER A 114 40.84 -32.62 14.92
N PRO A 115 41.52 -33.71 15.30
CA PRO A 115 41.88 -34.77 14.37
C PRO A 115 40.67 -35.50 13.80
#